data_AF-A0A369IEP1-F1
#
_entry.id   AF-A0A369IEP1-F1
#
_cell.length_a   1.000
_cell.length_b   1.000
_cell.length_c   1.000
_cell.angle_alpha   90.00
_cell.angle_beta   90.00
_cell.angle_gamma   90.00
#
_symmetry.space_group_name_H-M   'P 1'
#
loop_
_entity.id
_entity.type
_entity.pdbx_description
1 polymer ?
#
loop_
_entity_poly.entity_id
_entity_poly.type
_entity_poly.pdbx_seq_one_letter_code
_entity_poly.pdbx_strand_id
1 'polypeptide(L)'
;MKDVKNPQFILFMVAGLVGIWHLTVAMTSKVGVAGPFMAKPAEGYTWMGIDNAESRFFWQNTDVKWQAGTPHPEFKAETSETEGVWNPLPGYEFVDKSKSLQTAWKAGLQHPDYMAWSAPSEGQWEPVTGYKFIYDGDTFTDAVWDPNHSYEDLKVISLPDQDKYAPFPGYQFIKPNESLEVVWVPGTINYENPKLIAGQQRDNWIANTRSVSPRYRSGGLTPAQAFGVGVVVGGGVGYGIGRRPYWY
;
A
#
# COMPACT_ATOMS: atom_id res chain seq x y z
N MET A 1 6.72 -9.00 -79.85
CA MET A 1 7.06 -8.90 -78.42
C MET A 1 7.50 -7.48 -78.09
N LYS A 2 6.56 -6.56 -77.80
CA LYS A 2 6.85 -5.25 -77.20
C LYS A 2 5.66 -4.85 -76.34
N ASP A 3 5.58 -5.42 -75.15
CA ASP A 3 4.73 -4.91 -74.07
C ASP A 3 5.64 -4.67 -72.86
N VAL A 4 6.50 -3.68 -72.99
CA VAL A 4 7.17 -3.11 -71.82
C VAL A 4 6.13 -2.18 -71.18
N LYS A 5 5.43 -2.70 -70.17
CA LYS A 5 4.58 -1.91 -69.28
C LYS A 5 5.38 -0.67 -68.85
N ASN A 6 4.83 0.52 -69.08
CA ASN A 6 5.48 1.77 -68.77
C ASN A 6 5.94 1.76 -67.29
N PRO A 7 7.25 1.70 -67.00
CA PRO A 7 7.74 1.57 -65.62
C PRO A 7 7.32 2.74 -64.74
N GLN A 8 7.08 3.92 -65.35
CA GLN A 8 6.56 5.08 -64.64
C GLN A 8 5.14 4.84 -64.10
N PHE A 9 4.29 4.17 -64.88
CA PHE A 9 2.92 3.85 -64.45
C PHE A 9 2.91 2.91 -63.23
N ILE A 10 3.81 1.90 -63.23
CA ILE A 10 3.97 0.99 -62.08
C ILE A 10 4.44 1.77 -60.85
N LEU A 11 5.41 2.67 -61.00
CA LEU A 11 5.91 3.50 -59.91
C LEU A 11 4.79 4.38 -59.31
N PHE A 12 3.96 5.02 -60.14
CA PHE A 12 2.83 5.83 -59.68
C PHE A 12 1.78 5.00 -58.94
N MET A 13 1.48 3.79 -59.42
CA MET A 13 0.57 2.88 -58.72
C MET A 13 1.12 2.47 -57.34
N VAL A 14 2.40 2.11 -57.25
CA VAL A 14 3.05 1.78 -55.97
C VAL A 14 3.04 2.98 -55.03
N ALA A 15 3.41 4.16 -55.49
CA ALA A 15 3.39 5.39 -54.69
C ALA A 15 1.96 5.72 -54.20
N GLY A 16 0.95 5.55 -55.05
CA GLY A 16 -0.45 5.75 -54.69
C GLY A 16 -0.93 4.78 -53.61
N LEU A 17 -0.58 3.49 -53.73
CA LEU A 17 -0.89 2.48 -52.72
C LEU A 17 -0.21 2.77 -51.37
N VAL A 18 1.06 3.19 -51.40
CA VAL A 18 1.79 3.61 -50.19
C VAL A 18 1.12 4.82 -49.56
N GLY A 19 0.71 5.82 -50.35
CA GLY A 19 -0.02 6.98 -49.85
C GLY A 19 -1.36 6.63 -49.21
N ILE A 20 -2.16 5.78 -49.86
CA ILE A 20 -3.44 5.30 -49.31
C ILE A 20 -3.20 4.54 -48.00
N TRP A 21 -2.18 3.68 -47.95
CA TRP A 21 -1.85 2.93 -46.74
C TRP A 21 -1.48 3.84 -45.57
N HIS A 22 -0.60 4.83 -45.78
CA HIS A 22 -0.24 5.79 -44.74
C HIS A 22 -1.46 6.58 -44.26
N LEU A 23 -2.38 6.96 -45.16
CA LEU A 23 -3.64 7.62 -44.78
C LEU A 23 -4.51 6.71 -43.92
N THR A 24 -4.64 5.42 -44.26
CA THR A 24 -5.40 4.46 -43.45
C THR A 24 -4.80 4.31 -42.05
N VAL A 25 -3.49 4.13 -41.94
CA VAL A 25 -2.81 4.00 -40.63
C VAL A 25 -2.92 5.30 -39.83
N ALA A 26 -2.74 6.46 -40.46
CA ALA A 26 -2.88 7.75 -39.79
C ALA A 26 -4.30 8.00 -39.25
N MET A 27 -5.32 7.34 -39.79
CA MET A 27 -6.71 7.40 -39.29
C MET A 27 -6.97 6.39 -38.16
N THR A 28 -6.05 5.48 -37.85
CA THR A 28 -6.18 4.55 -36.72
C THR A 28 -5.46 5.10 -35.49
N SER A 29 -6.15 5.15 -34.35
CA SER A 29 -5.54 5.61 -33.09
C SER A 29 -4.65 4.56 -32.41
N LYS A 30 -4.71 3.30 -32.87
CA LYS A 30 -4.07 2.15 -32.20
C LYS A 30 -2.76 1.71 -32.85
N VAL A 31 -2.44 2.24 -34.03
CA VAL A 31 -1.26 1.87 -34.81
C VAL A 31 -0.60 3.14 -35.33
N GLY A 32 0.72 3.26 -35.15
CA GLY A 32 1.54 4.35 -35.66
C GLY A 32 2.44 3.90 -36.81
N VAL A 33 2.88 4.85 -37.63
CA VAL A 33 3.87 4.61 -38.69
C VAL A 33 5.27 4.60 -38.06
N ALA A 34 6.03 3.53 -38.27
CA ALA A 34 7.43 3.39 -37.83
C ALA A 34 8.44 3.54 -38.98
N GLY A 35 7.97 3.49 -40.23
CA GLY A 35 8.77 3.67 -41.45
C GLY A 35 7.89 3.54 -42.70
N PRO A 36 8.46 3.64 -43.92
CA PRO A 36 7.69 3.69 -45.18
C PRO A 36 6.75 2.50 -45.40
N PHE A 37 7.04 1.37 -44.76
CA PHE A 37 6.28 0.13 -44.86
C PHE A 37 6.14 -0.57 -43.51
N MET A 38 6.44 0.15 -42.42
CA MET A 38 6.48 -0.41 -41.08
C MET A 38 5.49 0.31 -40.19
N ALA A 39 4.74 -0.47 -39.43
CA ALA A 39 3.84 -0.01 -38.40
C ALA A 39 4.39 -0.41 -37.03
N LYS A 40 4.03 0.34 -36.00
CA LYS A 40 4.21 -0.01 -34.59
C LYS A 40 2.88 0.17 -33.85
N PRO A 41 2.61 -0.55 -32.76
CA PRO A 41 1.44 -0.27 -31.94
C PRO A 41 1.53 1.17 -31.38
N ALA A 42 0.38 1.81 -31.18
CA ALA A 42 0.32 3.01 -30.36
C ALA A 42 0.67 2.66 -28.91
N GLU A 43 1.04 3.67 -28.12
CA GLU A 43 1.39 3.48 -26.71
C GLU A 43 0.25 2.79 -25.95
N GLY A 44 0.60 1.80 -25.14
CA GLY A 44 -0.34 0.95 -24.40
C GLY A 44 -0.97 -0.20 -25.19
N TYR A 45 -0.70 -0.29 -26.49
CA TYR A 45 -1.10 -1.42 -27.32
C TYR A 45 0.08 -2.36 -27.59
N THR A 46 -0.23 -3.64 -27.75
CA THR A 46 0.71 -4.64 -28.24
C THR A 46 0.10 -5.40 -29.42
N TRP A 47 0.95 -5.96 -30.27
CA TRP A 47 0.45 -6.78 -31.38
C TRP A 47 -0.29 -8.01 -30.88
N MET A 48 -1.35 -8.39 -31.58
CA MET A 48 -1.93 -9.72 -31.41
C MET A 48 -1.00 -10.76 -32.04
N GLY A 49 -0.65 -11.82 -31.30
CA GLY A 49 0.23 -12.91 -31.75
C GLY A 49 1.47 -13.13 -30.87
N ILE A 50 2.35 -14.05 -31.30
CA ILE A 50 3.43 -14.61 -30.46
C ILE A 50 4.72 -13.78 -30.49
N ASP A 51 4.93 -12.95 -31.52
CA ASP A 51 6.17 -12.20 -31.67
C ASP A 51 5.99 -10.72 -31.29
N ASN A 52 6.46 -10.33 -30.10
CA ASN A 52 6.48 -8.95 -29.59
C ASN A 52 7.50 -8.06 -30.33
N ALA A 53 7.53 -8.10 -31.66
CA ALA A 53 8.38 -7.21 -32.45
C ALA A 53 7.92 -5.75 -32.27
N GLU A 54 8.84 -4.82 -32.00
CA GLU A 54 8.53 -3.39 -31.83
C GLU A 54 7.87 -2.77 -33.07
N SER A 55 8.11 -3.36 -34.24
CA SER A 55 7.49 -2.94 -35.49
C SER A 55 7.31 -4.13 -36.44
N ARG A 56 6.34 -4.01 -37.32
CA ARG A 56 5.98 -5.03 -38.32
C ARG A 56 5.79 -4.39 -39.68
N PHE A 57 6.02 -5.15 -40.73
CA PHE A 57 5.68 -4.70 -42.08
C PHE A 57 4.18 -4.65 -42.26
N PHE A 58 3.70 -3.71 -43.07
CA PHE A 58 2.26 -3.45 -43.22
C PHE A 58 1.44 -4.59 -43.83
N TRP A 59 2.10 -5.52 -44.52
CA TRP A 59 1.47 -6.73 -45.07
C TRP A 59 1.40 -7.87 -44.06
N GLN A 60 1.96 -7.71 -42.85
CA GLN A 60 1.81 -8.64 -41.73
C GLN A 60 0.53 -8.32 -40.94
N ASN A 61 0.12 -9.19 -40.03
CA ASN A 61 -1.01 -8.90 -39.15
C ASN A 61 -0.69 -7.70 -38.24
N THR A 62 -1.42 -6.60 -38.44
CA THR A 62 -1.35 -5.34 -37.67
C THR A 62 -2.44 -5.22 -36.61
N ASP A 63 -3.14 -6.31 -36.31
CA ASP A 63 -4.08 -6.34 -35.20
C ASP A 63 -3.35 -6.05 -33.89
N VAL A 64 -3.92 -5.17 -33.10
CA VAL A 64 -3.39 -4.77 -31.80
C VAL A 64 -4.45 -5.00 -30.72
N LYS A 65 -3.97 -5.28 -29.52
CA LYS A 65 -4.77 -5.35 -28.31
C LYS A 65 -4.22 -4.40 -27.27
N TRP A 66 -5.11 -3.81 -26.49
CA TRP A 66 -4.75 -3.09 -25.28
C TRP A 66 -4.18 -4.09 -24.26
N GLN A 67 -3.07 -3.74 -23.60
CA GLN A 67 -2.44 -4.62 -22.62
C GLN A 67 -2.23 -3.85 -21.32
N ALA A 68 -3.01 -4.17 -20.29
CA ALA A 68 -2.85 -3.62 -18.95
C ALA A 68 -1.44 -3.85 -18.37
N GLY A 69 -1.01 -2.93 -17.50
CA GLY A 69 0.33 -2.94 -16.89
C GLY A 69 1.48 -2.57 -17.84
N THR A 70 1.20 -2.11 -19.07
CA THR A 70 2.23 -1.61 -19.97
C THR A 70 2.67 -0.20 -19.53
N PRO A 71 3.96 0.02 -19.21
CA PRO A 71 4.45 1.32 -18.78
C PRO A 71 4.50 2.32 -19.95
N HIS A 72 4.19 3.58 -19.66
CA HIS A 72 4.33 4.66 -20.62
C HIS A 72 5.82 5.00 -20.82
N PRO A 73 6.30 5.24 -22.07
CA PRO A 73 7.71 5.52 -22.32
C PRO A 73 8.22 6.82 -21.69
N GLU A 74 7.38 7.87 -21.67
CA GLU A 74 7.78 9.21 -21.22
C GLU A 74 7.27 9.61 -19.81
N PHE A 75 6.20 8.97 -19.31
CA PHE A 75 5.53 9.38 -18.08
C PHE A 75 5.50 8.25 -17.05
N LYS A 76 5.36 8.58 -15.77
CA LYS A 76 5.27 7.60 -14.68
C LYS A 76 3.84 7.10 -14.56
N ALA A 77 3.36 6.49 -15.64
CA ALA A 77 2.02 5.94 -15.78
C ALA A 77 2.07 4.57 -16.48
N GLU A 78 1.02 3.79 -16.30
CA GLU A 78 0.82 2.50 -16.95
C GLU A 78 -0.63 2.36 -17.43
N THR A 79 -0.83 1.50 -18.42
CA THR A 79 -2.17 1.20 -18.93
C THR A 79 -3.01 0.45 -17.89
N SER A 80 -4.28 0.85 -17.73
CA SER A 80 -5.25 0.15 -16.87
C SER A 80 -5.90 -1.05 -17.60
N GLU A 81 -6.80 -1.76 -16.93
CA GLU A 81 -7.66 -2.77 -17.56
C GLU A 81 -8.63 -2.19 -18.60
N THR A 82 -8.97 -0.91 -18.50
CA THR A 82 -9.85 -0.22 -19.45
C THR A 82 -9.04 0.36 -20.61
N GLU A 83 -9.43 0.03 -21.85
CA GLU A 83 -8.78 0.55 -23.06
C GLU A 83 -8.74 2.08 -23.10
N GLY A 84 -7.57 2.64 -23.39
CA GLY A 84 -7.35 4.08 -23.47
C GLY A 84 -7.23 4.79 -22.11
N VAL A 85 -7.36 4.07 -21.00
CA VAL A 85 -7.22 4.65 -19.65
C VAL A 85 -5.85 4.31 -19.07
N TRP A 86 -5.14 5.35 -18.67
CA TRP A 86 -3.85 5.27 -17.98
C TRP A 86 -4.03 5.53 -16.47
N ASN A 87 -3.27 4.81 -15.67
CA ASN A 87 -3.13 4.99 -14.23
C ASN A 87 -1.72 5.51 -13.93
N PRO A 88 -1.55 6.41 -12.95
CA PRO A 88 -0.21 6.76 -12.49
C PRO A 88 0.44 5.55 -11.81
N LEU A 89 1.75 5.44 -11.90
CA LEU A 89 2.51 4.45 -11.13
C LEU A 89 2.37 4.73 -9.62
N PRO A 90 2.57 3.71 -8.75
CA PRO A 90 2.54 3.92 -7.31
C PRO A 90 3.40 5.12 -6.86
N GLY A 91 2.83 5.98 -6.03
CA GLY A 91 3.49 7.18 -5.49
C GLY A 91 3.40 8.42 -6.40
N TYR A 92 2.85 8.27 -7.61
CA TYR A 92 2.60 9.36 -8.54
C TYR A 92 1.12 9.73 -8.63
N GLU A 93 0.85 10.98 -8.98
CA GLU A 93 -0.48 11.49 -9.33
C GLU A 93 -0.39 12.26 -10.65
N PHE A 94 -1.46 12.26 -11.45
CA PHE A 94 -1.53 13.12 -12.64
C PHE A 94 -1.60 14.59 -12.23
N VAL A 95 -0.76 15.43 -12.83
CA VAL A 95 -0.78 16.89 -12.61
C VAL A 95 -2.10 17.49 -13.10
N ASP A 96 -2.55 17.08 -14.29
CA ASP A 96 -3.87 17.40 -14.84
C ASP A 96 -4.29 16.30 -15.81
N LYS A 97 -5.06 15.33 -15.30
CA LYS A 97 -5.52 14.15 -16.05
C LYS A 97 -6.34 14.51 -17.30
N SER A 98 -6.94 15.70 -17.35
CA SER A 98 -7.76 16.13 -18.49
C SER A 98 -6.95 16.64 -19.68
N LYS A 99 -5.69 17.05 -19.45
CA LYS A 99 -4.84 17.67 -20.46
C LYS A 99 -3.68 16.80 -20.91
N SER A 100 -3.11 16.00 -20.02
CA SER A 100 -1.91 15.22 -20.32
C SER A 100 -1.75 14.02 -19.38
N LEU A 101 -0.81 13.14 -19.71
CA LEU A 101 -0.37 12.04 -18.86
C LEU A 101 0.81 12.44 -17.94
N GLN A 102 1.11 13.73 -17.84
CA GLN A 102 2.17 14.20 -16.96
C GLN A 102 1.84 13.86 -15.51
N THR A 103 2.76 13.16 -14.86
CA THR A 103 2.66 12.72 -13.48
C THR A 103 3.68 13.43 -12.61
N ALA A 104 3.35 13.65 -11.35
CA ALA A 104 4.25 14.15 -10.33
C ALA A 104 4.24 13.22 -9.12
N TRP A 105 5.42 13.03 -8.52
CA TRP A 105 5.52 12.33 -7.24
C TRP A 105 4.78 13.11 -6.16
N LYS A 106 3.99 12.42 -5.34
CA LYS A 106 3.22 13.03 -4.26
C LYS A 106 3.39 12.21 -3.00
N ALA A 107 3.92 12.85 -1.96
CA ALA A 107 4.10 12.22 -0.65
C ALA A 107 2.76 11.90 0.02
N GLY A 108 2.74 10.84 0.84
CA GLY A 108 1.58 10.39 1.60
C GLY A 108 0.56 9.60 0.79
N LEU A 109 0.89 9.14 -0.42
CA LEU A 109 0.08 8.18 -1.18
C LEU A 109 0.42 6.76 -0.74
N GLN A 110 -0.59 5.92 -0.52
CA GLN A 110 -0.39 4.52 -0.14
C GLN A 110 0.04 3.70 -1.36
N HIS A 111 1.01 2.80 -1.18
CA HIS A 111 1.33 1.80 -2.20
C HIS A 111 0.16 0.79 -2.33
N PRO A 112 -0.25 0.38 -3.54
CA PRO A 112 -1.35 -0.57 -3.73
C PRO A 112 -1.04 -1.97 -3.16
N ASP A 113 0.20 -2.44 -3.32
CA ASP A 113 0.58 -3.82 -2.97
C ASP A 113 1.34 -3.95 -1.65
N TYR A 114 1.76 -2.83 -1.04
CA TYR A 114 2.63 -2.84 0.15
C TYR A 114 2.10 -1.90 1.20
N MET A 115 2.36 -2.23 2.47
CA MET A 115 2.06 -1.35 3.60
C MET A 115 3.12 -0.24 3.71
N ALA A 116 3.11 0.66 2.72
CA ALA A 116 4.03 1.77 2.58
C ALA A 116 3.33 3.04 2.10
N TRP A 117 3.88 4.18 2.47
CA TRP A 117 3.52 5.52 2.01
C TRP A 117 4.66 6.09 1.15
N SER A 118 4.31 6.85 0.11
CA SER A 118 5.30 7.62 -0.63
C SER A 118 5.93 8.68 0.26
N ALA A 119 7.26 8.67 0.36
CA ALA A 119 8.00 9.63 1.16
C ALA A 119 8.07 11.02 0.48
N PRO A 120 8.60 12.06 1.15
CA PRO A 120 8.81 13.38 0.54
C PRO A 120 9.73 13.36 -0.70
N SER A 121 10.68 12.43 -0.76
CA SER A 121 11.62 12.29 -1.89
C SER A 121 11.09 11.30 -2.91
N GLU A 122 11.23 11.62 -4.20
CA GLU A 122 10.76 10.76 -5.29
C GLU A 122 11.38 9.37 -5.26
N GLY A 123 10.54 8.35 -5.40
CA GLY A 123 10.94 6.94 -5.40
C GLY A 123 11.29 6.37 -4.03
N GLN A 124 11.27 7.18 -2.97
CA GLN A 124 11.44 6.70 -1.60
C GLN A 124 10.09 6.34 -0.99
N TRP A 125 10.07 5.22 -0.29
CA TRP A 125 8.90 4.74 0.43
C TRP A 125 9.20 4.69 1.92
N GLU A 126 8.20 4.96 2.73
CA GLU A 126 8.24 4.82 4.19
C GLU A 126 7.22 3.74 4.59
N PRO A 127 7.56 2.79 5.47
CA PRO A 127 6.58 1.82 5.91
C PRO A 127 5.43 2.52 6.64
N VAL A 128 4.22 1.99 6.49
CA VAL A 128 3.10 2.38 7.36
C VAL A 128 3.54 2.15 8.81
N THR A 129 3.12 3.01 9.74
CA THR A 129 3.33 2.77 11.18
C THR A 129 2.95 1.33 11.52
N GLY A 130 3.73 0.66 12.37
CA GLY A 130 3.54 -0.75 12.70
C GLY A 130 4.19 -1.74 11.72
N TYR A 131 4.65 -1.29 10.55
CA TYR A 131 5.33 -2.13 9.55
C TYR A 131 6.82 -1.80 9.45
N LYS A 132 7.59 -2.74 8.91
CA LYS A 132 8.98 -2.55 8.51
C LYS A 132 9.24 -3.19 7.16
N PHE A 133 10.22 -2.66 6.44
CA PHE A 133 10.69 -3.27 5.21
C PHE A 133 11.65 -4.43 5.50
N ILE A 134 11.50 -5.50 4.74
CA ILE A 134 12.44 -6.60 4.65
C ILE A 134 13.23 -6.47 3.34
N TYR A 135 14.53 -6.71 3.44
CA TYR A 135 15.45 -6.71 2.31
C TYR A 135 16.16 -8.06 2.22
N ASP A 136 16.35 -8.54 0.99
CA ASP A 136 17.28 -9.62 0.65
C ASP A 136 18.51 -9.00 -0.04
N GLY A 137 19.59 -8.83 0.73
CA GLY A 137 20.71 -7.99 0.35
C GLY A 137 20.28 -6.52 0.18
N ASP A 138 20.48 -5.97 -1.01
CA ASP A 138 20.09 -4.60 -1.36
C ASP A 138 18.71 -4.50 -2.03
N THR A 139 18.01 -5.64 -2.17
CA THR A 139 16.72 -5.69 -2.85
C THR A 139 15.59 -5.68 -1.83
N PHE A 140 14.69 -4.70 -1.94
CA PHE A 140 13.44 -4.69 -1.19
C PHE A 140 12.59 -5.90 -1.58
N THR A 141 12.11 -6.66 -0.60
CA THR A 141 11.28 -7.85 -0.86
C THR A 141 9.84 -7.67 -0.42
N ASP A 142 9.60 -7.10 0.78
CA ASP A 142 8.26 -7.01 1.36
C ASP A 142 8.19 -5.98 2.50
N ALA A 143 6.98 -5.58 2.87
CA ALA A 143 6.67 -4.78 4.05
C ALA A 143 5.84 -5.62 5.04
N VAL A 144 6.44 -5.97 6.19
CA VAL A 144 5.81 -6.86 7.17
C VAL A 144 5.46 -6.14 8.46
N TRP A 145 4.45 -6.65 9.15
CA TRP A 145 4.10 -6.19 10.50
C TRP A 145 5.28 -6.39 11.47
N ASP A 146 5.61 -5.35 12.24
CA ASP A 146 6.68 -5.33 13.24
C ASP A 146 6.09 -5.27 14.65
N PRO A 147 5.75 -6.41 15.27
CA PRO A 147 5.07 -6.44 16.57
C PRO A 147 6.02 -6.05 17.71
N ASN A 148 5.44 -5.46 18.76
CA ASN A 148 6.13 -4.96 19.96
C ASN A 148 7.12 -3.81 19.67
N HIS A 149 6.95 -3.11 18.56
CA HIS A 149 7.69 -1.92 18.22
C HIS A 149 7.08 -0.70 18.90
N SER A 150 7.91 0.08 19.60
CA SER A 150 7.50 1.28 20.33
C SER A 150 7.66 2.53 19.48
N TYR A 151 6.57 3.28 19.29
CA TYR A 151 6.53 4.55 18.57
C TYR A 151 6.42 5.69 19.59
N GLU A 152 7.57 6.23 20.01
CA GLU A 152 7.68 7.20 21.12
C GLU A 152 6.99 8.54 20.85
N ASP A 153 6.99 8.98 19.59
CA ASP A 153 6.34 10.20 19.11
C ASP A 153 4.81 10.08 19.18
N LEU A 154 4.29 8.89 18.84
CA LEU A 154 2.87 8.56 18.89
C LEU A 154 2.42 8.03 20.26
N LYS A 155 3.35 7.66 21.15
CA LYS A 155 3.09 7.03 22.47
C LYS A 155 2.24 5.77 22.37
N VAL A 156 2.54 4.92 21.38
CA VAL A 156 1.89 3.63 21.15
C VAL A 156 2.93 2.52 20.91
N ILE A 157 2.53 1.28 21.16
CA ILE A 157 3.28 0.07 20.82
C ILE A 157 2.46 -0.80 19.88
N SER A 158 3.08 -1.37 18.84
CA SER A 158 2.42 -2.37 17.99
C SER A 158 2.23 -3.68 18.76
N LEU A 159 1.08 -4.34 18.59
CA LEU A 159 0.75 -5.59 19.25
C LEU A 159 1.09 -6.80 18.37
N PRO A 160 1.08 -8.03 18.91
CA PRO A 160 1.31 -9.24 18.11
C PRO A 160 0.31 -9.44 16.97
N ASP A 161 -0.93 -8.98 17.14
CA ASP A 161 -1.96 -9.04 16.11
C ASP A 161 -1.76 -7.89 15.11
N GLN A 162 -1.87 -8.20 13.81
CA GLN A 162 -1.68 -7.23 12.72
C GLN A 162 -2.62 -6.03 12.86
N ASP A 163 -2.09 -4.83 12.60
CA ASP A 163 -2.79 -3.55 12.70
C ASP A 163 -3.39 -3.25 14.08
N LYS A 164 -2.90 -3.92 15.13
CA LYS A 164 -3.31 -3.65 16.51
C LYS A 164 -2.24 -2.87 17.25
N TYR A 165 -2.70 -1.89 18.02
CA TYR A 165 -1.84 -1.01 18.80
C TYR A 165 -2.38 -0.92 20.23
N ALA A 166 -1.46 -0.74 21.18
CA ALA A 166 -1.79 -0.32 22.53
C ALA A 166 -1.16 1.04 22.80
N PRO A 167 -1.85 1.94 23.52
CA PRO A 167 -1.20 3.14 24.01
C PRO A 167 -0.18 2.77 25.09
N PHE A 168 0.84 3.60 25.24
CA PHE A 168 1.74 3.49 26.39
C PHE A 168 0.98 3.60 27.71
N PRO A 169 1.51 3.06 28.82
CA PRO A 169 0.93 3.29 30.13
C PRO A 169 0.70 4.79 30.36
N GLY A 170 -0.46 5.15 30.91
CA GLY A 170 -0.79 6.56 31.18
C GLY A 170 -1.53 7.26 30.03
N TYR A 171 -1.52 6.67 28.84
CA TYR A 171 -2.16 7.20 27.64
C TYR A 171 -3.43 6.42 27.28
N GLN A 172 -4.37 7.09 26.59
CA GLN A 172 -5.57 6.49 26.01
C GLN A 172 -5.79 7.03 24.60
N PHE A 173 -6.28 6.19 23.68
CA PHE A 173 -6.69 6.63 22.36
C PHE A 173 -7.84 7.65 22.44
N ILE A 174 -7.73 8.74 21.70
CA ILE A 174 -8.81 9.72 21.58
C ILE A 174 -9.96 9.13 20.74
N LYS A 175 -9.61 8.41 19.65
CA LYS A 175 -10.56 7.74 18.75
C LYS A 175 -10.12 6.30 18.49
N PRO A 176 -10.53 5.35 19.35
CA PRO A 176 -10.15 3.96 19.21
C PRO A 176 -10.53 3.40 17.82
N ASN A 177 -9.59 2.70 17.18
CA ASN A 177 -9.72 2.11 15.84
C ASN A 177 -9.81 3.09 14.64
N GLU A 178 -9.78 4.40 14.87
CA GLU A 178 -9.77 5.40 13.78
C GLU A 178 -8.43 6.14 13.68
N SER A 179 -7.78 6.37 14.82
CA SER A 179 -6.54 7.15 14.91
C SER A 179 -5.60 6.58 15.97
N LEU A 180 -4.30 6.73 15.75
CA LEU A 180 -3.25 6.45 16.73
C LEU A 180 -3.02 7.62 17.69
N GLU A 181 -3.79 8.70 17.58
CA GLU A 181 -3.71 9.83 18.48
C GLU A 181 -4.12 9.42 19.91
N VAL A 182 -3.24 9.69 20.86
CA VAL A 182 -3.45 9.41 22.27
C VAL A 182 -3.39 10.67 23.12
N VAL A 183 -4.06 10.60 24.26
CA VAL A 183 -4.06 11.65 25.28
C VAL A 183 -3.57 11.08 26.61
N TRP A 184 -2.79 11.86 27.34
CA TRP A 184 -2.39 11.54 28.70
C TRP A 184 -3.59 11.64 29.64
N VAL A 185 -3.84 10.59 30.44
CA VAL A 185 -5.00 10.53 31.34
C VAL A 185 -4.52 10.39 32.79
N PRO A 186 -4.50 11.49 33.57
CA PRO A 186 -4.13 11.45 34.98
C PRO A 186 -4.97 10.44 35.79
N GLY A 187 -4.33 9.77 36.73
CA GLY A 187 -4.92 8.78 37.62
C GLY A 187 -4.97 7.35 37.06
N THR A 188 -4.61 7.13 35.78
CA THR A 188 -4.50 5.78 35.21
C THR A 188 -3.33 5.02 35.84
N ILE A 189 -3.53 3.72 36.12
CA ILE A 189 -2.50 2.85 36.72
C ILE A 189 -1.58 2.37 35.61
N ASN A 190 -0.26 2.41 35.84
CA ASN A 190 0.71 1.80 34.94
C ASN A 190 0.56 0.27 35.00
N TYR A 191 0.16 -0.38 33.91
CA TYR A 191 -0.05 -1.82 33.88
C TYR A 191 1.27 -2.61 33.95
N GLU A 192 2.40 -2.01 33.56
CA GLU A 192 3.74 -2.59 33.68
C GLU A 192 4.29 -2.44 35.11
N ASN A 193 3.91 -1.36 35.80
CA ASN A 193 4.26 -1.11 37.19
C ASN A 193 3.07 -0.57 38.01
N PRO A 194 2.23 -1.45 38.59
CA PRO A 194 1.01 -1.04 39.31
C PRO A 194 1.24 -0.12 40.54
N LYS A 195 2.50 0.06 40.97
CA LYS A 195 2.89 1.02 42.01
C LYS A 195 2.96 2.45 41.51
N LEU A 196 2.75 2.70 40.22
CA LEU A 196 2.76 4.04 39.62
C LEU A 196 1.37 4.37 39.05
N ILE A 197 0.95 5.62 39.22
CA ILE A 197 -0.23 6.22 38.58
C ILE A 197 0.17 7.47 37.81
N ALA A 198 -0.50 7.72 36.69
CA ALA A 198 -0.29 8.90 35.88
C ALA A 198 -0.58 10.18 36.70
N GLY A 199 0.38 11.09 36.77
CA GLY A 199 0.26 12.38 37.43
C GLY A 199 -0.50 13.41 36.58
N GLN A 200 -0.65 14.62 37.11
CA GLN A 200 -1.38 15.71 36.44
C GLN A 200 -0.64 16.27 35.22
N GLN A 201 0.69 16.16 35.20
CA GLN A 201 1.52 16.58 34.07
C GLN A 201 1.79 15.39 33.15
N ARG A 202 1.87 15.64 31.84
CA ARG A 202 2.22 14.64 30.83
C ARG A 202 3.54 13.95 31.20
N ASP A 203 3.57 12.63 31.04
CA ASP A 203 4.73 11.76 31.31
C ASP A 203 5.22 11.76 32.77
N ASN A 204 4.48 12.38 33.71
CA ASN A 204 4.83 12.40 35.12
C ASN A 204 4.17 11.23 35.86
N TRP A 205 4.95 10.37 36.51
CA TRP A 205 4.44 9.24 37.29
C TRP A 205 4.53 9.53 38.79
N ILE A 206 3.45 9.27 39.53
CA ILE A 206 3.42 9.39 40.99
C ILE A 206 3.17 8.03 41.66
N ALA A 207 3.66 7.85 42.88
CA ALA A 207 3.50 6.59 43.60
C ALA A 207 2.03 6.32 43.95
N ASN A 208 1.57 5.10 43.65
CA ASN A 208 0.26 4.59 44.01
C ASN A 208 0.22 4.21 45.49
N THR A 209 -0.04 5.20 46.35
CA THR A 209 -0.14 5.00 47.81
C THR A 209 -1.33 4.13 48.24
N ARG A 210 -2.25 3.78 47.32
CA ARG A 210 -3.36 2.85 47.59
C ARG A 210 -2.96 1.39 47.38
N SER A 211 -1.83 1.12 46.72
CA SER A 211 -1.31 -0.23 46.48
C SER A 211 -0.67 -0.89 47.69
N VAL A 212 -0.88 -0.36 48.91
CA VAL A 212 -0.42 -1.01 50.15
C VAL A 212 -1.07 -2.39 50.19
N SER A 213 -0.27 -3.42 49.88
CA SER A 213 -0.69 -4.80 50.04
C SER A 213 -1.34 -4.90 51.41
N PRO A 214 -2.56 -5.46 51.53
CA PRO A 214 -3.15 -5.68 52.83
C PRO A 214 -2.09 -6.45 53.60
N ARG A 215 -1.47 -5.82 54.60
CA ARG A 215 -0.55 -6.51 55.49
C ARG A 215 -1.36 -7.70 55.95
N TYR A 216 -0.94 -8.89 55.54
CA TYR A 216 -1.46 -10.13 56.08
C TYR A 216 -1.23 -9.99 57.58
N ARG A 217 -2.26 -9.55 58.30
CA ARG A 217 -2.25 -9.51 59.75
C ARG A 217 -2.23 -10.98 60.11
N SER A 218 -1.02 -11.52 60.30
CA SER A 218 -0.78 -12.76 61.00
C SER A 218 -1.24 -12.54 62.43
N GLY A 219 -2.54 -12.66 62.67
CA GLY A 219 -3.15 -12.29 63.93
C GLY A 219 -4.58 -12.80 64.01
N GLY A 220 -4.71 -14.05 64.44
CA GLY A 220 -5.96 -14.64 64.91
C GLY A 220 -6.65 -15.54 63.89
N LEU A 221 -6.34 -16.84 63.96
CA LEU A 221 -7.26 -17.89 63.55
C LEU A 221 -8.54 -17.75 64.38
N THR A 222 -9.59 -17.15 63.81
CA THR A 222 -10.97 -17.45 64.20
C THR A 222 -11.52 -18.46 63.19
N PRO A 223 -11.93 -19.67 63.63
CA PRO A 223 -12.59 -20.62 62.74
C PRO A 223 -13.98 -20.09 62.42
N ALA A 224 -14.15 -19.49 61.23
CA ALA A 224 -15.46 -19.19 60.69
C ALA A 224 -16.01 -20.44 60.00
N GLN A 225 -17.10 -21.00 60.55
CA GLN A 225 -17.89 -22.02 59.88
C GLN A 225 -18.59 -21.39 58.66
N ALA A 226 -18.19 -21.80 57.46
CA ALA A 226 -18.83 -21.40 56.23
C ALA A 226 -20.03 -22.32 55.94
N PHE A 227 -21.24 -21.76 55.96
CA PHE A 227 -22.42 -22.37 55.36
C PHE A 227 -22.46 -21.96 53.88
N GLY A 228 -22.25 -22.92 52.99
CA GLY A 228 -22.40 -22.74 51.55
C GLY A 228 -23.87 -22.74 51.15
N VAL A 229 -24.37 -21.61 50.66
CA VAL A 229 -25.58 -21.56 49.82
C VAL A 229 -25.11 -21.31 48.40
N GLY A 230 -25.12 -22.37 47.59
CA GLY A 230 -24.82 -22.29 46.17
C GLY A 230 -26.00 -21.68 45.43
N VAL A 231 -25.79 -20.53 44.80
CA VAL A 231 -26.68 -20.04 43.73
C VAL A 231 -25.91 -20.20 42.43
N VAL A 232 -26.38 -21.11 41.59
CA VAL A 232 -25.93 -21.27 40.21
C VAL A 232 -26.71 -20.27 39.38
N VAL A 233 -26.08 -19.18 38.93
CA VAL A 233 -26.60 -18.36 37.83
C VAL A 233 -25.73 -18.65 36.62
N GLY A 234 -26.31 -19.35 35.65
CA GLY A 234 -25.69 -19.64 34.37
C GLY A 234 -25.63 -18.42 33.46
N GLY A 235 -24.68 -18.46 32.53
CA GLY A 235 -24.74 -17.71 31.28
C GLY A 235 -23.88 -16.45 31.25
N GLY A 236 -22.63 -16.59 30.82
CA GLY A 236 -21.77 -15.46 30.48
C GLY A 236 -20.35 -15.91 30.22
N VAL A 237 -20.08 -16.45 29.03
CA VAL A 237 -18.73 -16.75 28.55
C VAL A 237 -17.99 -15.42 28.32
N GLY A 238 -17.34 -14.92 29.36
CA GLY A 238 -16.35 -13.86 29.26
C GLY A 238 -15.00 -14.50 28.98
N TYR A 239 -14.49 -14.35 27.76
CA TYR A 239 -13.13 -14.74 27.42
C TYR A 239 -12.14 -13.85 28.16
N GLY A 240 -11.64 -14.35 29.29
CA GLY A 240 -10.40 -13.86 29.89
C GLY A 240 -9.22 -14.46 29.14
N ILE A 241 -8.57 -13.68 28.28
CA ILE A 241 -7.25 -14.02 27.76
C ILE A 241 -6.23 -13.35 28.68
N GLY A 242 -5.84 -14.08 29.72
CA GLY A 242 -4.56 -13.84 30.37
C GLY A 242 -3.45 -14.35 29.44
N ARG A 243 -2.46 -13.51 29.15
CA ARG A 243 -1.16 -13.97 28.68
C ARG A 243 -0.05 -13.39 29.57
N ARG A 244 0.85 -14.30 29.94
CA ARG A 244 2.01 -14.13 30.81
C ARG A 244 3.11 -13.33 30.10
N PRO A 245 4.01 -12.68 30.85
CA PRO A 245 5.18 -12.03 30.27
C PRO A 245 6.21 -13.08 29.85
N TYR A 246 6.75 -12.94 28.63
CA TYR A 246 8.04 -13.49 28.28
C TYR A 246 9.07 -12.37 28.40
N TRP A 247 10.08 -12.62 29.23
CA TRP A 247 11.32 -11.86 29.30
C TRP A 247 12.24 -12.32 28.18
N TYR A 248 12.80 -11.38 27.43
CA TYR A 248 14.13 -11.46 26.81
C TYR A 248 14.82 -10.12 27.01
#